data_AF-A0AAW2CB96-F1
#
_entry.id   AF-A0AAW2CB96-F1
#
_cell.length_a   1.000
_cell.length_b   1.000
_cell.length_c   1.000
_cell.angle_alpha   90.00
_cell.angle_beta   90.00
_cell.angle_gamma   90.00
#
_symmetry.space_group_name_H-M   'P 1'
#
loop_
_entity.id
_entity.type
_entity.pdbx_description
1 polymer ?
#
loop_
_entity_poly.entity_id
_entity_poly.type
_entity_poly.pdbx_seq_one_letter_code
_entity_poly.pdbx_strand_id
1 'polypeptide(L)'
;MYRIPVPSFTSLDSKQTTHQMWCKINSNPPVLWKFPTQKPKLGPKIITFSSSSNNQKQQELGSTTAVTQVQVPESNDYSVKFKTLGGCKLGISRYPDFEYDAEGGSGTGSGTMVPDSELNDEISVSFAIKTLYIPPLTSATTKFLGLPLPPFLKIDIVPESFQGSIDRESGKVDLEFLANFWFSAGSIYRAPPLLVKTVLTSEESNGTIRSGRGKRLDKEGKCRLVGVATVDPIDDFLMNTFLGLPTECLANLNAVISISNSS
;
A
#
# COMPACT_ATOMS: atom_id res chain seq x y z
N MET A 1 50.06 -53.73 24.55
CA MET A 1 49.61 -53.88 25.96
C MET A 1 50.83 -53.65 26.85
N TYR A 2 51.02 -52.43 27.38
CA TYR A 2 52.12 -52.07 28.30
C TYR A 2 51.53 -51.19 29.42
N ARG A 3 51.92 -51.47 30.67
CA ARG A 3 51.54 -50.78 31.90
C ARG A 3 52.71 -49.91 32.43
N ILE A 4 52.35 -49.08 33.43
CA ILE A 4 53.16 -48.46 34.52
C ILE A 4 53.66 -47.01 34.23
N PRO A 5 53.72 -46.04 35.19
CA PRO A 5 53.28 -45.97 36.62
C PRO A 5 52.43 -44.73 37.04
N VAL A 6 51.97 -44.77 38.30
CA VAL A 6 51.41 -43.69 39.17
C VAL A 6 52.56 -42.88 39.86
N PRO A 7 52.37 -41.66 40.41
CA PRO A 7 51.92 -41.54 41.82
C PRO A 7 51.14 -40.27 42.28
N SER A 8 50.19 -40.51 43.20
CA SER A 8 49.72 -39.80 44.42
C SER A 8 49.73 -38.26 44.66
N PHE A 9 48.51 -37.79 45.05
CA PHE A 9 48.08 -36.91 46.17
C PHE A 9 48.79 -35.59 46.52
N THR A 10 48.00 -34.50 46.58
CA THR A 10 47.76 -33.69 47.80
C THR A 10 46.43 -32.91 47.69
N SER A 11 45.75 -32.79 48.85
CA SER A 11 44.53 -32.02 49.11
C SER A 11 44.88 -30.57 49.46
N LEU A 12 44.07 -29.59 49.01
CA LEU A 12 43.82 -28.39 49.81
C LEU A 12 42.49 -27.73 49.43
N ASP A 13 41.93 -27.08 50.44
CA ASP A 13 40.52 -26.83 50.69
C ASP A 13 40.06 -25.42 50.24
N SER A 14 38.74 -25.30 50.07
CA SER A 14 37.94 -24.08 50.24
C SER A 14 38.05 -22.90 49.24
N LYS A 15 36.95 -22.63 48.52
CA LYS A 15 36.01 -21.50 48.78
C LYS A 15 35.18 -21.19 47.53
N GLN A 16 33.88 -21.47 47.64
CA GLN A 16 32.84 -20.85 46.82
C GLN A 16 32.78 -19.35 47.12
N THR A 17 32.84 -18.53 46.08
CA THR A 17 32.45 -17.12 46.14
C THR A 17 31.42 -16.86 45.04
N THR A 18 30.19 -16.66 45.49
CA THR A 18 29.07 -16.04 44.77
C THR A 18 29.48 -14.70 44.17
N HIS A 19 29.43 -14.58 42.84
CA HIS A 19 29.46 -13.30 42.15
C HIS A 19 28.03 -12.76 42.03
N GLN A 20 27.63 -11.91 42.98
CA GLN A 20 26.57 -10.93 42.75
C GLN A 20 27.16 -9.81 41.87
N MET A 21 26.63 -9.64 40.66
CA MET A 21 26.88 -8.45 39.85
C MET A 21 25.66 -7.54 39.91
N TRP A 22 25.78 -6.55 40.80
CA TRP A 22 24.90 -5.38 40.90
C TRP A 22 25.42 -4.32 39.92
N CYS A 23 24.74 -4.14 38.79
CA CYS A 23 25.05 -3.04 37.87
C CYS A 23 24.33 -1.77 38.34
N LYS A 24 25.12 -0.83 38.89
CA LYS A 24 24.72 0.55 39.17
C LYS A 24 24.22 1.24 37.90
N ILE A 25 23.00 1.76 37.95
CA ILE A 25 22.44 2.67 36.94
C ILE A 25 23.07 4.05 37.18
N ASN A 26 23.86 4.53 36.22
CA ASN A 26 24.38 5.89 36.23
C ASN A 26 23.44 6.75 35.37
N SER A 27 22.59 7.54 36.02
CA SER A 27 21.66 8.47 35.37
C SER A 27 22.33 9.82 35.17
N ASN A 28 22.70 10.15 33.93
CA ASN A 28 22.99 11.53 33.53
C ASN A 28 21.71 12.16 32.94
N PRO A 29 21.33 13.39 33.31
CA PRO A 29 20.15 14.05 32.76
C PRO A 29 20.42 14.55 31.33
N PRO A 30 19.47 14.47 30.39
CA PRO A 30 19.65 15.07 29.08
C PRO A 30 19.48 16.59 29.14
N VAL A 31 20.42 17.25 28.47
CA VAL A 31 20.51 18.70 28.27
C VAL A 31 19.32 19.17 27.42
N LEU A 32 18.64 20.20 27.93
CA LEU A 32 17.49 20.86 27.32
C LEU A 32 17.93 21.63 26.05
N TRP A 33 17.74 21.04 24.87
CA TRP A 33 17.96 21.72 23.59
C TRP A 33 16.73 22.56 23.24
N LYS A 34 16.90 23.89 23.33
CA LYS A 34 15.92 24.89 22.91
C LYS A 34 15.99 25.03 21.38
N PHE A 35 14.92 24.66 20.67
CA PHE A 35 14.80 24.94 19.25
C PHE A 35 14.27 26.37 19.02
N PRO A 36 14.84 27.15 18.09
CA PRO A 36 14.27 28.43 17.66
C PRO A 36 13.09 28.18 16.70
N THR A 37 11.90 28.65 17.08
CA THR A 37 10.72 28.72 16.19
C THR A 37 10.93 29.80 15.11
N GLN A 38 11.09 29.39 13.85
CA GLN A 38 10.84 30.26 12.71
C GLN A 38 9.52 29.85 12.03
N LYS A 39 8.59 30.80 11.93
CA LYS A 39 7.33 30.66 11.21
C LYS A 39 7.55 30.92 9.71
N PRO A 40 7.18 30.02 8.79
CA PRO A 40 7.09 30.36 7.38
C PRO A 40 5.74 31.07 7.10
N LYS A 41 5.80 32.21 6.41
CA LYS A 41 4.63 32.91 5.86
C LYS A 41 4.22 32.22 4.57
N LEU A 42 3.05 31.57 4.56
CA LEU A 42 2.39 31.13 3.31
C LEU A 42 1.58 32.31 2.73
N GLY A 43 1.94 32.74 1.52
CA GLY A 43 1.08 33.56 0.67
C GLY A 43 0.38 32.66 -0.37
N PRO A 44 -0.91 32.88 -0.67
CA PRO A 44 -1.62 32.06 -1.65
C PRO A 44 -1.20 32.41 -3.08
N LYS A 45 -0.62 31.44 -3.81
CA LYS A 45 -0.54 31.49 -5.28
C LYS A 45 -1.79 30.81 -5.84
N ILE A 46 -2.69 31.61 -6.38
CA ILE A 46 -3.83 31.15 -7.19
C ILE A 46 -3.26 30.84 -8.58
N ILE A 47 -3.43 29.60 -9.05
CA ILE A 47 -3.12 29.21 -10.42
C ILE A 47 -4.45 29.21 -11.18
N THR A 48 -4.65 30.22 -12.02
CA THR A 48 -5.80 30.33 -12.92
C THR A 48 -5.48 29.56 -14.20
N PHE A 49 -6.30 28.55 -14.52
CA PHE A 49 -6.28 27.90 -15.83
C PHE A 49 -7.31 28.58 -16.74
N SER A 50 -6.85 29.16 -17.83
CA SER A 50 -7.70 29.69 -18.91
C SER A 50 -7.65 28.74 -20.10
N SER A 51 -8.77 28.09 -20.42
CA SER A 51 -8.95 27.31 -21.64
C SER A 51 -9.61 28.17 -22.71
N SER A 52 -8.89 28.45 -23.78
CA SER A 52 -9.37 29.19 -24.95
C SER A 52 -10.32 28.30 -25.77
N SER A 53 -11.61 28.58 -25.70
CA SER A 53 -12.63 27.99 -26.58
C SER A 53 -12.63 28.72 -27.92
N ASN A 54 -12.11 28.07 -28.97
CA ASN A 54 -12.17 28.58 -30.33
C ASN A 54 -13.48 28.09 -30.99
N ASN A 55 -14.41 29.01 -31.23
CA ASN A 55 -15.64 28.76 -31.97
C ASN A 55 -15.39 29.03 -33.47
N GLN A 56 -15.58 28.02 -34.32
CA GLN A 56 -15.85 28.23 -35.75
C GLN A 56 -16.99 27.32 -36.22
N LYS A 57 -18.14 27.95 -36.50
CA LYS A 57 -19.12 27.58 -37.55
C LYS A 57 -18.99 28.71 -38.61
N GLN A 58 -19.16 28.54 -39.92
CA GLN A 58 -20.13 27.78 -40.71
C GLN A 58 -19.74 27.95 -42.22
N GLN A 59 -19.86 26.94 -43.09
CA GLN A 59 -20.69 26.85 -44.33
C GLN A 59 -19.84 26.13 -45.40
N GLU A 60 -20.30 25.38 -46.41
CA GLU A 60 -21.57 24.77 -46.85
C GLU A 60 -21.20 24.02 -48.15
N LEU A 61 -21.59 22.75 -48.35
CA LEU A 61 -21.88 22.21 -49.70
C LEU A 61 -22.48 20.79 -49.64
N GLY A 62 -23.54 20.58 -50.42
CA GLY A 62 -23.63 19.39 -51.28
C GLY A 62 -24.35 18.16 -50.72
N SER A 63 -25.61 18.04 -51.08
CA SER A 63 -26.44 16.84 -51.02
C SER A 63 -25.82 15.66 -51.79
N THR A 64 -25.71 14.49 -51.14
CA THR A 64 -25.88 13.21 -51.81
C THR A 64 -26.37 12.16 -50.82
N THR A 65 -27.51 11.56 -51.13
CA THR A 65 -28.15 10.48 -50.40
C THR A 65 -27.25 9.24 -50.42
N ALA A 66 -26.61 8.94 -49.29
CA ALA A 66 -26.08 7.62 -49.00
C ALA A 66 -26.63 7.20 -47.64
N VAL A 67 -27.34 6.08 -47.62
CA VAL A 67 -27.78 5.41 -46.39
C VAL A 67 -26.52 4.86 -45.73
N THR A 68 -25.82 5.71 -44.99
CA THR A 68 -24.79 5.29 -44.05
C THR A 68 -25.53 4.64 -42.89
N GLN A 69 -25.40 3.32 -42.77
CA GLN A 69 -25.70 2.63 -41.52
C GLN A 69 -24.95 3.38 -40.43
N VAL A 70 -25.69 4.03 -39.55
CA VAL A 70 -25.17 4.57 -38.30
C VAL A 70 -24.69 3.35 -37.51
N GLN A 71 -23.41 2.99 -37.69
CA GLN A 71 -22.69 2.28 -36.65
C GLN A 71 -22.79 3.19 -35.43
N VAL A 72 -23.58 2.76 -34.47
CA VAL A 72 -23.56 3.28 -33.11
C VAL A 72 -22.09 3.39 -32.73
N PRO A 73 -21.57 4.57 -32.36
CA PRO A 73 -20.20 4.67 -31.89
C PRO A 73 -20.06 3.62 -30.79
N GLU A 74 -19.13 2.68 -30.94
CA GLU A 74 -18.79 1.80 -29.82
C GLU A 74 -18.49 2.73 -28.65
N SER A 75 -19.32 2.66 -27.61
CA SER A 75 -19.06 3.38 -26.39
C SER A 75 -17.73 2.84 -25.89
N ASN A 76 -16.66 3.63 -25.97
CA ASN A 76 -15.33 3.32 -25.46
C ASN A 76 -15.27 3.29 -23.92
N ASP A 77 -16.43 3.07 -23.31
CA ASP A 77 -16.69 3.05 -21.90
C ASP A 77 -16.77 1.58 -21.47
N TYR A 78 -16.07 1.28 -20.39
CA TYR A 78 -15.98 -0.04 -19.80
C TYR A 78 -16.50 0.00 -18.38
N SER A 79 -17.20 -1.05 -17.96
CA SER A 79 -17.37 -1.35 -16.54
C SER A 79 -16.20 -2.22 -16.07
N VAL A 80 -15.56 -1.77 -15.00
CA VAL A 80 -14.42 -2.45 -14.38
C VAL A 80 -14.83 -2.94 -12.99
N LYS A 81 -14.52 -4.20 -12.68
CA LYS A 81 -14.71 -4.79 -11.36
C LYS A 81 -13.37 -5.21 -10.79
N PHE A 82 -13.19 -4.95 -9.51
CA PHE A 82 -12.02 -5.33 -8.74
C PHE A 82 -12.45 -6.24 -7.59
N LYS A 83 -11.69 -7.29 -7.33
CA LYS A 83 -11.85 -8.16 -6.16
C LYS A 83 -10.49 -8.52 -5.62
N THR A 84 -10.35 -8.53 -4.30
CA THR A 84 -9.15 -9.01 -3.64
C THR A 84 -9.28 -10.49 -3.32
N LEU A 85 -8.14 -11.17 -3.26
CA LEU A 85 -8.01 -12.59 -2.98
C LEU A 85 -7.23 -12.84 -1.69
N GLY A 86 -7.14 -14.09 -1.26
CA GLY A 86 -6.28 -14.49 -0.16
C GLY A 86 -4.79 -14.48 -0.53
N GLY A 87 -3.95 -14.83 0.44
CA GLY A 87 -2.50 -14.94 0.24
C GLY A 87 -1.80 -13.60 -0.04
N CYS A 88 -2.41 -12.50 0.39
CA CYS A 88 -1.81 -11.17 0.31
C CYS A 88 -0.80 -10.98 1.44
N LYS A 89 0.02 -9.94 1.32
CA LYS A 89 0.94 -9.51 2.37
C LYS A 89 0.92 -8.01 2.53
N LEU A 90 1.11 -7.58 3.77
CA LEU A 90 1.34 -6.18 4.12
C LEU A 90 2.65 -6.10 4.90
N GLY A 91 3.28 -4.94 4.90
CA GLY A 91 4.51 -4.73 5.62
C GLY A 91 4.69 -3.27 5.97
N ILE A 92 5.36 -3.01 7.08
CA ILE A 92 5.71 -1.66 7.52
C ILE A 92 7.03 -1.66 8.27
N SER A 93 7.88 -0.66 8.02
CA SER A 93 9.18 -0.53 8.66
C SER A 93 10.03 -1.79 8.51
N ARG A 94 10.82 -2.13 9.51
CA ARG A 94 11.64 -3.36 9.56
C ARG A 94 10.88 -4.56 10.13
N TYR A 95 9.58 -4.45 10.38
CA TYR A 95 8.79 -5.59 10.83
C TYR A 95 8.74 -6.67 9.74
N PRO A 96 8.70 -7.96 10.12
CA PRO A 96 8.34 -9.02 9.18
C PRO A 96 7.01 -8.72 8.47
N ASP A 97 6.87 -9.23 7.26
CA ASP A 97 5.60 -9.08 6.54
C ASP A 97 4.47 -9.82 7.27
N PHE A 98 3.31 -9.18 7.28
CA PHE A 98 2.06 -9.71 7.77
C PHE A 98 1.41 -10.52 6.64
N GLU A 99 1.01 -11.75 6.92
CA GLU A 99 0.07 -12.45 6.04
C GLU A 99 -1.29 -11.78 6.17
N TYR A 100 -1.91 -11.51 5.03
CA TYR A 100 -3.18 -10.83 4.96
C TYR A 100 -4.13 -11.60 4.03
N ASP A 101 -5.23 -12.07 4.59
CA ASP A 101 -6.36 -12.55 3.84
C ASP A 101 -7.27 -11.37 3.51
N ALA A 102 -7.17 -10.91 2.27
CA ALA A 102 -7.96 -9.81 1.76
C ALA A 102 -9.25 -10.30 1.09
N GLU A 103 -9.63 -11.58 1.18
CA GLU A 103 -10.87 -12.06 0.56
C GLU A 103 -12.09 -11.27 1.02
N GLY A 104 -13.03 -11.07 0.10
CA GLY A 104 -14.23 -10.27 0.33
C GLY A 104 -14.08 -8.77 0.00
N GLY A 105 -12.86 -8.27 -0.21
CA GLY A 105 -12.67 -6.94 -0.78
C GLY A 105 -13.13 -6.86 -2.24
N SER A 106 -13.72 -5.73 -2.59
CA SER A 106 -14.36 -5.54 -3.90
C SER A 106 -14.47 -4.07 -4.27
N GLY A 107 -14.57 -3.77 -5.55
CA GLY A 107 -14.87 -2.44 -6.05
C GLY A 107 -15.46 -2.48 -7.46
N THR A 108 -16.21 -1.43 -7.82
CA THR A 108 -16.69 -1.22 -9.18
C THR A 108 -16.21 0.13 -9.69
N GLY A 109 -15.97 0.23 -10.98
CA GLY A 109 -15.43 1.42 -11.62
C GLY A 109 -15.82 1.52 -13.08
N SER A 110 -15.41 2.62 -13.68
CA SER A 110 -15.49 2.86 -15.12
C SER A 110 -14.10 2.85 -15.73
N GLY A 111 -14.00 2.43 -16.97
CA GLY A 111 -12.81 2.54 -17.79
C GLY A 111 -13.11 3.30 -19.07
N THR A 112 -12.14 4.06 -19.57
CA THR A 112 -12.22 4.73 -20.87
C THR A 112 -10.96 4.44 -21.66
N MET A 113 -11.10 4.14 -22.93
CA MET A 113 -9.94 4.02 -23.82
C MET A 113 -9.23 5.38 -23.94
N VAL A 114 -7.89 5.38 -23.92
CA VAL A 114 -7.10 6.61 -24.08
C VAL A 114 -7.00 6.97 -25.58
N PRO A 115 -7.67 8.03 -26.06
CA PRO A 115 -7.73 8.35 -27.48
C PRO A 115 -6.46 9.09 -27.92
N ASP A 116 -5.40 8.34 -28.16
CA ASP A 116 -4.19 8.72 -28.95
C ASP A 116 -3.11 7.63 -28.92
N SER A 117 -3.34 6.53 -28.20
CA SER A 117 -2.44 5.39 -28.18
C SER A 117 -2.77 4.42 -29.32
N GLU A 118 -2.51 4.78 -30.58
CA GLU A 118 -2.64 3.83 -31.71
C GLU A 118 -1.74 2.60 -31.57
N LEU A 119 -0.84 2.59 -30.58
CA LEU A 119 0.07 1.49 -30.26
C LEU A 119 -0.18 0.81 -28.90
N ASN A 120 -1.00 1.38 -28.00
CA ASN A 120 -1.24 0.79 -26.68
C ASN A 120 -2.75 0.66 -26.43
N ASP A 121 -3.24 -0.58 -26.30
CA ASP A 121 -4.60 -0.90 -25.87
C ASP A 121 -4.75 -0.63 -24.35
N GLU A 122 -4.56 0.63 -23.97
CA GLU A 122 -4.56 1.12 -22.60
C GLU A 122 -5.92 1.69 -22.21
N ILE A 123 -6.48 1.16 -21.13
CA ILE A 123 -7.71 1.66 -20.51
C ILE A 123 -7.33 2.47 -19.28
N SER A 124 -7.74 3.74 -19.23
CA SER A 124 -7.74 4.50 -17.99
C SER A 124 -8.93 4.07 -17.14
N VAL A 125 -8.69 3.71 -15.87
CA VAL A 125 -9.72 3.18 -14.96
C VAL A 125 -9.88 4.06 -13.72
N SER A 126 -11.11 4.21 -13.26
CA SER A 126 -11.44 4.91 -12.02
C SER A 126 -12.49 4.13 -11.22
N PHE A 127 -12.14 3.75 -9.99
CA PHE A 127 -13.04 3.01 -9.10
C PHE A 127 -13.90 3.95 -8.27
N ALA A 128 -15.20 3.65 -8.19
CA ALA A 128 -16.12 4.37 -7.34
C ALA A 128 -15.85 4.04 -5.87
N ILE A 129 -15.30 5.01 -5.13
CA ILE A 129 -14.93 4.89 -3.71
C ILE A 129 -16.10 4.39 -2.84
N LYS A 130 -17.34 4.80 -3.16
CA LYS A 130 -18.55 4.33 -2.45
C LYS A 130 -18.76 2.82 -2.51
N THR A 131 -18.21 2.15 -3.52
CA THR A 131 -18.33 0.71 -3.74
C THR A 131 -17.05 -0.05 -3.41
N LEU A 132 -15.95 0.68 -3.18
CA LEU A 132 -14.65 0.10 -2.90
C LEU A 132 -14.58 -0.28 -1.42
N TYR A 133 -14.51 -1.58 -1.16
CA TYR A 133 -14.35 -2.17 0.16
C TYR A 133 -13.02 -2.93 0.21
N ILE A 134 -12.24 -2.67 1.24
CA ILE A 134 -11.02 -3.40 1.57
C ILE A 134 -11.21 -3.94 2.99
N PRO A 135 -11.05 -5.27 3.22
CA PRO A 135 -11.22 -5.82 4.55
C PRO A 135 -10.29 -5.16 5.56
N PRO A 136 -10.73 -4.95 6.81
CA PRO A 136 -9.86 -4.45 7.85
C PRO A 136 -8.86 -5.53 8.26
N LEU A 137 -7.68 -5.13 8.77
CA LEU A 137 -6.76 -6.06 9.42
C LEU A 137 -7.26 -6.33 10.82
N THR A 138 -7.51 -7.59 11.11
CA THR A 138 -8.04 -8.10 12.39
C THR A 138 -7.42 -9.46 12.68
N SER A 139 -7.71 -10.04 13.84
CA SER A 139 -7.32 -11.43 14.14
C SER A 139 -7.86 -12.46 13.13
N ALA A 140 -8.93 -12.16 12.40
CA ALA A 140 -9.51 -13.06 11.40
C ALA A 140 -8.82 -12.97 10.04
N THR A 141 -8.36 -11.76 9.66
CA THR A 141 -7.82 -11.47 8.32
C THR A 141 -6.31 -11.38 8.31
N THR A 142 -5.62 -11.30 9.44
CA THR A 142 -4.18 -11.00 9.49
C THR A 142 -3.43 -11.92 10.42
N LYS A 143 -2.28 -12.42 9.96
CA LYS A 143 -1.31 -13.12 10.80
C LYS A 143 0.05 -12.43 10.78
N PHE A 144 0.63 -12.27 11.96
CA PHE A 144 1.99 -11.79 12.15
C PHE A 144 2.83 -12.93 12.73
N LEU A 145 3.90 -13.32 12.04
CA LEU A 145 4.73 -14.47 12.41
C LEU A 145 3.92 -15.77 12.59
N GLY A 146 2.91 -15.98 11.75
CA GLY A 146 2.02 -17.15 11.78
C GLY A 146 0.93 -17.12 12.86
N LEU A 147 0.95 -16.14 13.75
CA LEU A 147 -0.07 -15.96 14.78
C LEU A 147 -1.10 -14.92 14.33
N PRO A 148 -2.39 -15.10 14.62
CA PRO A 148 -3.39 -14.07 14.35
C PRO A 148 -3.01 -12.76 15.03
N LEU A 149 -3.36 -11.63 14.42
CA LEU A 149 -3.17 -10.31 15.02
C LEU A 149 -3.76 -10.31 16.45
N PRO A 150 -3.07 -9.73 17.45
CA PRO A 150 -3.57 -9.72 18.81
C PRO A 150 -5.05 -9.30 18.90
N PRO A 151 -5.85 -9.97 19.74
CA PRO A 151 -7.25 -9.59 19.94
C PRO A 151 -7.35 -8.10 20.25
N PHE A 152 -8.44 -7.49 19.79
CA PHE A 152 -8.76 -6.06 19.95
C PHE A 152 -7.93 -5.10 19.07
N LEU A 153 -6.84 -5.54 18.44
CA LEU A 153 -6.18 -4.75 17.42
C LEU A 153 -6.99 -4.79 16.13
N LYS A 154 -7.22 -3.60 15.56
CA LYS A 154 -7.91 -3.43 14.29
C LYS A 154 -7.29 -2.28 13.51
N ILE A 155 -7.07 -2.51 12.23
CA ILE A 155 -6.69 -1.46 11.28
C ILE A 155 -7.75 -1.41 10.19
N ASP A 156 -8.56 -0.34 10.18
CA ASP A 156 -9.51 -0.09 9.09
C ASP A 156 -8.78 0.58 7.93
N ILE A 157 -9.05 0.12 6.71
CA ILE A 157 -8.51 0.71 5.48
C ILE A 157 -9.67 1.45 4.80
N VAL A 158 -9.54 2.78 4.69
CA VAL A 158 -10.56 3.64 4.10
C VAL A 158 -9.98 4.32 2.85
N PRO A 159 -10.31 3.83 1.64
CA PRO A 159 -9.83 4.43 0.39
C PRO A 159 -10.36 5.85 0.19
N GLU A 160 -9.51 6.72 -0.34
CA GLU A 160 -9.85 8.07 -0.83
C GLU A 160 -9.77 8.15 -2.36
N SER A 161 -8.82 7.44 -2.96
CA SER A 161 -8.67 7.33 -4.41
C SER A 161 -8.18 5.94 -4.80
N PHE A 162 -8.73 5.41 -5.90
CA PHE A 162 -8.26 4.19 -6.53
C PHE A 162 -8.53 4.26 -8.04
N GLN A 163 -7.49 4.53 -8.81
CA GLN A 163 -7.59 4.84 -10.25
C GLN A 163 -6.24 4.59 -10.92
N GLY A 164 -6.19 4.52 -12.23
CA GLY A 164 -4.92 4.38 -12.95
C GLY A 164 -5.13 3.82 -14.34
N SER A 165 -4.30 2.88 -14.76
CA SER A 165 -4.39 2.29 -16.08
C SER A 165 -4.14 0.78 -16.13
N ILE A 166 -4.69 0.19 -17.20
CA ILE A 166 -4.55 -1.21 -17.54
C ILE A 166 -4.20 -1.29 -19.02
N ASP A 167 -3.02 -1.82 -19.32
CA ASP A 167 -2.62 -2.23 -20.67
C ASP A 167 -3.15 -3.64 -20.93
N ARG A 168 -4.07 -3.76 -21.88
CA ARG A 168 -4.74 -5.03 -22.18
C ARG A 168 -3.89 -6.01 -22.97
N GLU A 169 -2.93 -5.51 -23.74
CA GLU A 169 -2.04 -6.36 -24.52
C GLU A 169 -0.99 -6.99 -23.60
N SER A 170 -0.32 -6.14 -22.81
CA SER A 170 0.78 -6.60 -21.95
C SER A 170 0.30 -7.16 -20.62
N GLY A 171 -0.93 -6.84 -20.21
CA GLY A 171 -1.51 -7.16 -18.90
C GLY A 171 -0.96 -6.28 -17.77
N LYS A 172 -0.20 -5.22 -18.10
CA LYS A 172 0.35 -4.33 -17.10
C LYS A 172 -0.77 -3.52 -16.43
N VAL A 173 -0.71 -3.41 -15.11
CA VAL A 173 -1.68 -2.68 -14.30
C VAL A 173 -0.92 -1.72 -13.40
N ASP A 174 -1.25 -0.44 -13.42
CA ASP A 174 -0.74 0.58 -12.51
C ASP A 174 -1.91 1.35 -11.91
N LEU A 175 -2.16 1.19 -10.61
CA LEU A 175 -3.27 1.85 -9.91
C LEU A 175 -2.74 2.74 -8.79
N GLU A 176 -2.92 4.05 -8.93
CA GLU A 176 -2.79 4.99 -7.83
C GLU A 176 -3.76 4.62 -6.72
N PHE A 177 -3.22 4.48 -5.51
CA PHE A 177 -3.97 4.14 -4.31
C PHE A 177 -3.66 5.15 -3.21
N LEU A 178 -4.72 5.79 -2.72
CA LEU A 178 -4.68 6.69 -1.58
C LEU A 178 -5.69 6.20 -0.55
N ALA A 179 -5.25 5.93 0.68
CA ALA A 179 -6.13 5.47 1.74
C ALA A 179 -5.65 5.88 3.13
N ASN A 180 -6.60 6.01 4.04
CA ASN A 180 -6.35 6.17 5.46
C ASN A 180 -6.36 4.80 6.14
N PHE A 181 -5.31 4.52 6.91
CA PHE A 181 -5.18 3.33 7.74
C PHE A 181 -5.42 3.73 9.20
N TRP A 182 -6.61 3.39 9.72
CA TRP A 182 -7.05 3.76 11.06
C TRP A 182 -6.72 2.67 12.06
N PHE A 183 -5.69 2.89 12.89
CA PHE A 183 -5.29 1.95 13.93
C PHE A 183 -6.12 2.14 15.21
N SER A 184 -6.59 1.04 15.78
CA SER A 184 -7.25 1.01 17.09
C SER A 184 -6.88 -0.24 17.88
N ALA A 185 -6.87 -0.10 19.21
CA ALA A 185 -6.68 -1.19 20.16
C ALA A 185 -7.80 -1.16 21.21
N GLY A 186 -8.79 -2.03 21.03
CA GLY A 186 -9.98 -2.10 21.88
C GLY A 186 -10.72 -0.76 21.96
N SER A 187 -11.31 -0.48 23.12
CA SER A 187 -11.96 0.81 23.39
C SER A 187 -11.01 1.87 23.97
N ILE A 188 -9.76 1.50 24.25
CA ILE A 188 -8.83 2.32 25.04
C ILE A 188 -7.90 3.18 24.20
N TYR A 189 -7.69 2.83 22.93
CA TYR A 189 -6.74 3.54 22.08
C TYR A 189 -7.17 3.59 20.63
N ARG A 190 -7.04 4.78 20.03
CA ARG A 190 -7.24 5.06 18.61
C ARG A 190 -6.20 6.10 18.19
N ALA A 191 -5.40 5.77 17.19
CA ALA A 191 -4.43 6.70 16.62
C ALA A 191 -5.10 7.54 15.51
N PRO A 192 -4.56 8.74 15.21
CA PRO A 192 -4.80 9.39 13.91
C PRO A 192 -4.47 8.45 12.74
N PRO A 193 -5.09 8.64 11.56
CA PRO A 193 -4.90 7.73 10.44
C PRO A 193 -3.49 7.87 9.86
N LEU A 194 -2.91 6.74 9.46
CA LEU A 194 -1.73 6.75 8.60
C LEU A 194 -2.20 6.91 7.16
N LEU A 195 -1.85 8.04 6.53
CA LEU A 195 -2.14 8.28 5.13
C LEU A 195 -1.11 7.52 4.28
N VAL A 196 -1.58 6.60 3.44
CA VAL A 196 -0.74 5.85 2.51
C VAL A 196 -1.08 6.26 1.10
N LYS A 197 -0.08 6.77 0.38
CA LYS A 197 -0.14 7.09 -1.05
C LYS A 197 0.88 6.25 -1.80
N THR A 198 0.43 5.38 -2.69
CA THR A 198 1.31 4.51 -3.49
C THR A 198 0.74 4.26 -4.88
N VAL A 199 1.53 3.63 -5.75
CA VAL A 199 1.05 2.98 -6.97
C VAL A 199 1.11 1.48 -6.76
N LEU A 200 -0.05 0.83 -6.81
CA LEU A 200 -0.19 -0.62 -6.84
C LEU A 200 0.03 -1.08 -8.29
N THR A 201 1.22 -1.62 -8.56
CA THR A 201 1.65 -2.03 -9.90
C THR A 201 1.76 -3.55 -10.04
N SER A 202 1.49 -4.08 -11.23
CA SER A 202 1.80 -5.47 -11.58
C SER A 202 3.29 -5.72 -11.85
N GLU A 203 4.11 -4.67 -11.90
CA GLU A 203 5.55 -4.73 -12.13
C GLU A 203 6.33 -4.73 -10.80
N GLU A 204 7.59 -4.30 -10.81
CA GLU A 204 8.37 -4.10 -9.59
C GLU A 204 8.01 -2.77 -8.91
N SER A 205 7.95 -2.79 -7.59
CA SER A 205 7.87 -1.59 -6.75
C SER A 205 9.00 -1.64 -5.73
N ASN A 206 9.90 -0.65 -5.77
CA ASN A 206 11.14 -0.65 -5.00
C ASN A 206 11.22 0.61 -4.13
N GLY A 207 11.41 0.41 -2.83
CA GLY A 207 11.86 1.42 -1.87
C GLY A 207 13.30 1.18 -1.43
N THR A 208 13.71 1.89 -0.40
CA THR A 208 15.03 1.83 0.22
C THR A 208 15.22 0.56 1.05
N ILE A 209 14.18 0.14 1.77
CA ILE A 209 14.21 -1.01 2.68
C ILE A 209 13.22 -2.11 2.29
N ARG A 210 12.18 -1.78 1.52
CA ARG A 210 11.15 -2.72 1.08
C ARG A 210 11.05 -2.76 -0.44
N SER A 211 10.73 -3.93 -0.98
CA SER A 211 10.42 -4.09 -2.39
C SER A 211 9.41 -5.20 -2.61
N GLY A 212 8.75 -5.17 -3.75
CA GLY A 212 7.82 -6.19 -4.20
C GLY A 212 7.89 -6.35 -5.71
N ARG A 213 7.52 -7.54 -6.18
CA ARG A 213 7.31 -7.82 -7.61
C ARG A 213 5.89 -8.30 -7.81
N GLY A 214 5.13 -7.63 -8.65
CA GLY A 214 3.78 -8.00 -9.00
C GLY A 214 3.73 -9.20 -9.95
N LYS A 215 2.56 -9.40 -10.55
CA LYS A 215 2.29 -10.30 -11.66
C LYS A 215 1.23 -9.64 -12.51
N ARG A 216 1.51 -9.50 -13.81
CA ARG A 216 0.59 -8.96 -14.81
C ARG A 216 -0.74 -9.71 -14.83
N LEU A 217 -1.76 -8.99 -15.26
CA LEU A 217 -3.10 -9.47 -15.48
C LEU A 217 -3.08 -10.63 -16.48
N ASP A 218 -3.63 -11.77 -16.10
CA ASP A 218 -3.82 -12.91 -16.98
C ASP A 218 -5.20 -12.89 -17.66
N LYS A 219 -5.45 -13.91 -18.50
CA LYS A 219 -6.69 -14.02 -19.28
C LYS A 219 -7.92 -14.22 -18.41
N GLU A 220 -7.74 -14.76 -17.22
CA GLU A 220 -8.78 -14.94 -16.20
C GLU A 220 -8.98 -13.67 -15.35
N GLY A 221 -8.22 -12.61 -15.63
CA GLY A 221 -8.25 -11.35 -14.91
C GLY A 221 -7.52 -11.38 -13.57
N LYS A 222 -6.74 -12.42 -13.27
CA LYS A 222 -5.96 -12.48 -12.02
C LYS A 222 -4.66 -11.71 -12.18
N CYS A 223 -4.29 -10.97 -11.16
CA CYS A 223 -3.01 -10.27 -11.08
C CYS A 223 -2.49 -10.26 -9.65
N ARG A 224 -1.23 -9.85 -9.49
CA ARG A 224 -0.64 -9.50 -8.19
C ARG A 224 -0.13 -8.08 -8.28
N LEU A 225 -0.70 -7.19 -7.49
CA LEU A 225 -0.32 -5.79 -7.42
C LEU A 225 0.58 -5.57 -6.22
N VAL A 226 1.69 -4.85 -6.40
CA VAL A 226 2.62 -4.49 -5.35
C VAL A 226 2.79 -2.98 -5.29
N GLY A 227 2.95 -2.44 -4.09
CA GLY A 227 3.22 -1.02 -3.91
C GLY A 227 4.06 -0.78 -2.68
N VAL A 228 5.11 0.02 -2.83
CA VAL A 228 5.90 0.55 -1.72
C VAL A 228 5.55 2.03 -1.55
N ALA A 229 5.42 2.46 -0.30
CA ALA A 229 5.14 3.85 0.05
C ALA A 229 5.91 4.26 1.29
N THR A 230 6.20 5.55 1.39
CA THR A 230 6.66 6.15 2.64
C THR A 230 5.44 6.67 3.42
N VAL A 231 5.39 6.35 4.71
CA VAL A 231 4.38 6.81 5.65
C VAL A 231 5.01 7.85 6.55
N ASP A 232 4.44 9.05 6.55
CA ASP A 232 4.91 10.16 7.37
C ASP A 232 4.49 10.02 8.84
N PRO A 233 5.19 10.69 9.79
CA PRO A 233 4.76 10.76 11.17
C PRO A 233 3.39 11.42 11.31
N ILE A 234 2.65 10.98 12.31
CA ILE A 234 1.34 11.53 12.68
C ILE A 234 1.41 12.26 14.03
N ASP A 235 0.32 12.91 14.44
CA ASP A 235 0.20 13.52 15.77
C ASP A 235 -0.05 12.46 16.86
N ASP A 236 0.84 11.48 16.94
CA ASP A 236 0.83 10.41 17.94
C ASP A 236 2.25 9.88 18.18
N PHE A 237 2.83 10.26 19.32
CA PHE A 237 4.19 9.86 19.69
C PHE A 237 4.34 8.33 19.87
N LEU A 238 3.32 7.65 20.40
CA LEU A 238 3.35 6.21 20.62
C LEU A 238 3.41 5.49 19.26
N MET A 239 2.56 5.85 18.30
CA MET A 239 2.59 5.24 16.97
C MET A 239 3.85 5.58 16.19
N ASN A 240 4.29 6.83 16.22
CA ASN A 240 5.52 7.23 15.55
C ASN A 240 6.71 6.40 16.05
N THR A 241 6.79 6.18 17.37
CA THR A 241 7.85 5.36 17.97
C THR A 241 7.67 3.88 17.66
N PHE A 242 6.45 3.34 17.82
CA PHE A 242 6.16 1.92 17.62
C PHE A 242 6.43 1.47 16.18
N LEU A 243 6.04 2.28 15.19
CA LEU A 243 6.26 1.97 13.77
C LEU A 243 7.61 2.50 13.26
N GLY A 244 8.25 3.41 14.00
CA GLY A 244 9.48 4.08 13.58
C GLY A 244 9.25 5.03 12.41
N LEU A 245 8.21 5.87 12.46
CA LEU A 245 7.86 6.82 11.41
C LEU A 245 8.86 8.00 11.35
N PRO A 246 9.18 8.54 10.15
CA PRO A 246 8.72 8.09 8.84
C PRO A 246 9.32 6.74 8.46
N THR A 247 8.55 5.92 7.74
CA THR A 247 9.00 4.58 7.36
C THR A 247 8.38 4.08 6.07
N GLU A 248 8.93 3.02 5.48
CA GLU A 248 8.35 2.39 4.29
C GLU A 248 7.31 1.34 4.65
N CYS A 249 6.21 1.30 3.93
CA CYS A 249 5.25 0.21 3.92
C CYS A 249 5.23 -0.51 2.57
N LEU A 250 4.84 -1.78 2.58
CA LEU A 250 4.67 -2.64 1.42
C LEU A 250 3.23 -3.15 1.40
N ALA A 251 2.60 -3.08 0.24
CA ALA A 251 1.41 -3.85 -0.10
C ALA A 251 1.75 -4.89 -1.16
N ASN A 252 1.26 -6.11 -0.98
CA ASN A 252 1.34 -7.19 -1.96
C ASN A 252 -0.03 -7.86 -2.01
N LEU A 253 -0.78 -7.58 -3.08
CA LEU A 253 -2.20 -7.81 -3.18
C LEU A 253 -2.49 -8.73 -4.36
N ASN A 254 -2.98 -9.93 -4.08
CA ASN A 254 -3.57 -10.78 -5.11
C ASN A 254 -4.98 -10.28 -5.40
N ALA A 255 -5.31 -10.12 -6.68
CA ALA A 255 -6.59 -9.56 -7.09
C ALA A 255 -7.11 -10.20 -8.37
N VAL A 256 -8.39 -9.97 -8.62
CA VAL A 256 -9.06 -10.18 -9.90
C VAL A 256 -9.59 -8.86 -10.39
N ILE A 257 -9.22 -8.48 -11.61
CA ILE A 257 -9.77 -7.35 -12.33
C ILE A 257 -10.53 -7.89 -13.56
N SER A 258 -11.79 -7.48 -13.69
CA SER A 258 -12.63 -7.85 -14.83
C SER A 258 -13.07 -6.59 -15.56
N ILE A 259 -12.93 -6.60 -16.88
CA ILE A 259 -13.29 -5.48 -17.76
C ILE A 259 -14.39 -5.98 -18.70
N SER A 260 -15.46 -5.20 -18.83
CA SER A 260 -16.61 -5.49 -19.69
C SER A 260 -17.10 -4.20 -20.31
N ASN A 261 -17.66 -4.24 -21.53
CA ASN A 261 -18.21 -3.04 -22.16
C ASN A 261 -19.38 -2.51 -21.32
N SER A 262 -19.48 -1.18 -21.17
CA SER A 262 -20.68 -0.57 -20.60
C SER A 262 -21.85 -0.80 -21.55
N SER A 263 -22.95 -1.34 -21.03
CA SER A 263 -24.21 -1.48 -21.77
C SER A 263 -25.06 -0.22 -21.66
#